data_AF-A0A6P5ET94-F1
#
_entry.id   AF-A0A6P5ET94-F1
#
_cell.length_a   1.000
_cell.length_b   1.000
_cell.length_c   1.000
_cell.angle_alpha   90.00
_cell.angle_beta   90.00
_cell.angle_gamma   90.00
#
_symmetry.space_group_name_H-M   'P 1'
#
loop_
_entity.id
_entity.type
_entity.pdbx_description
1 polymer ?
#
loop_
_entity_poly.entity_id
_entity_poly.type
_entity_poly.pdbx_seq_one_letter_code
_entity_poly.pdbx_strand_id
1 'polypeptide(L)'
;MEEKGKEEKEKMIEECCALHKDAFIIKPTKRYPLVLLMAMLSLVMIVGIYIFSLCLKQGGIVATPNQMKVSVTKRPCHHPTAAASEIPYIHYPEPTTYSREECACTPVRLFAILSMQRSGSGWFETLLNSHINVSSNGEIFSVKVRRSNISTITSTLDKLYNLDWYSSAAKNECTAAVGLKWMLNQGLMLHHNEIVEYFNRRGVSAIFLFRRNLLRRLVSILANTHDRDAKQLNGTHKAHVHSKNEKLMDVLDFLRLPKRKLSSQHVKIHTRPLARQVENWDDVYNALKGTEFERCLRADYQV
;
A
#
# COMPACT_ATOMS: atom_id res chain seq x y z
N MET A 1 0.95 -32.83 105.53
CA MET A 1 1.72 -33.99 105.00
C MET A 1 1.54 -34.04 103.49
N GLU A 2 1.95 -33.04 102.72
CA GLU A 2 3.27 -32.37 102.73
C GLU A 2 4.45 -33.32 102.56
N GLU A 3 5.32 -32.89 101.65
CA GLU A 3 6.77 -32.98 101.84
C GLU A 3 7.39 -34.37 101.82
N LYS A 4 7.08 -35.17 100.78
CA LYS A 4 8.05 -36.21 100.36
C LYS A 4 8.31 -36.37 98.87
N GLY A 5 7.64 -35.60 98.00
CA GLY A 5 7.95 -35.59 96.55
C GLY A 5 8.58 -34.29 96.04
N LYS A 6 8.78 -33.30 96.91
CA LYS A 6 9.25 -31.95 96.52
C LYS A 6 10.78 -31.86 96.44
N GLU A 7 11.50 -32.80 97.06
CA GLU A 7 12.97 -32.81 97.15
C GLU A 7 13.66 -33.52 95.97
N GLU A 8 12.93 -34.38 95.23
CA GLU A 8 13.46 -35.08 94.05
C GLU A 8 13.35 -34.24 92.75
N LYS A 9 12.52 -33.19 92.77
CA LYS A 9 12.28 -32.32 91.61
C LYS A 9 13.29 -31.18 91.48
N GLU A 10 13.95 -30.77 92.56
CA GLU A 10 14.93 -29.67 92.54
C GLU A 10 16.32 -30.12 92.06
N LYS A 11 16.72 -31.38 92.34
CA LYS A 11 18.03 -31.91 91.96
C LYS A 11 18.17 -32.22 90.45
N MET A 12 17.05 -32.43 89.75
CA MET A 12 17.04 -32.71 88.31
C MET A 12 17.05 -31.42 87.45
N ILE A 13 16.76 -30.26 88.04
CA ILE A 13 16.68 -28.97 87.33
C ILE A 13 18.06 -28.28 87.25
N GLU A 14 19.00 -28.65 88.12
CA GLU A 14 20.32 -28.02 88.19
C GLU A 14 21.37 -28.67 87.25
N GLU A 15 21.21 -29.94 86.87
CA GLU A 15 22.10 -30.64 85.91
C GLU A 15 21.80 -30.33 84.43
N CYS A 16 20.59 -29.86 84.09
CA CYS A 16 20.26 -29.52 82.69
C CYS A 16 20.73 -28.12 82.26
N CYS A 17 21.03 -27.20 83.19
CA CYS A 17 21.37 -25.81 82.86
C CYS A 17 22.87 -25.58 82.58
N ALA A 18 23.74 -26.54 82.89
CA ALA A 18 25.20 -26.39 82.73
C ALA A 18 25.74 -26.76 81.33
N LEU A 19 24.93 -27.34 80.45
CA LEU A 19 25.37 -27.78 79.11
C LEU A 19 24.94 -26.83 77.98
N HIS A 20 24.78 -25.53 78.28
CA HIS A 20 24.35 -24.51 77.31
C HIS A 20 25.48 -23.54 76.89
N LYS A 21 26.75 -23.85 77.20
CA LYS A 21 27.91 -23.06 76.75
C LYS A 21 29.06 -23.98 76.37
N ASP A 22 29.10 -24.41 75.12
CA ASP A 22 30.18 -24.03 74.19
C ASP A 22 30.11 -24.80 72.85
N ALA A 23 29.93 -23.99 71.79
CA ALA A 23 30.53 -24.12 70.47
C ALA A 23 30.43 -25.45 69.68
N PHE A 24 29.42 -25.52 68.80
CA PHE A 24 29.67 -25.93 67.41
C PHE A 24 29.03 -24.93 66.45
N ILE A 25 29.85 -23.97 66.03
CA ILE A 25 29.56 -23.02 64.95
C ILE A 25 29.60 -23.81 63.63
N ILE A 26 28.44 -24.10 63.04
CA ILE A 26 28.32 -24.49 61.64
C ILE A 26 27.31 -23.54 60.98
N LYS A 27 27.81 -22.64 60.12
CA LYS A 27 26.98 -21.80 59.25
C LYS A 27 26.16 -22.69 58.29
N PRO A 28 24.83 -22.59 58.20
CA PRO A 28 24.10 -23.22 57.11
C PRO A 28 24.26 -22.40 55.82
N THR A 29 24.69 -23.08 54.78
CA THR A 29 24.94 -22.59 53.42
C THR A 29 23.63 -22.34 52.67
N LYS A 30 23.39 -21.08 52.28
CA LYS A 30 22.27 -20.62 51.42
C LYS A 30 22.42 -21.09 49.95
N ARG A 31 22.32 -22.38 49.65
CA ARG A 31 22.28 -22.88 48.25
C ARG A 31 21.06 -23.73 47.88
N TYR A 32 20.32 -24.25 48.87
CA TYR A 32 19.07 -24.99 48.64
C TYR A 32 17.81 -24.18 48.26
N PRO A 33 17.63 -22.89 48.65
CA PRO A 33 16.36 -22.21 48.35
C PRO A 33 16.24 -21.75 46.89
N LEU A 34 17.38 -21.54 46.19
CA LEU A 34 17.41 -21.04 44.82
C LEU A 34 17.15 -22.14 43.80
N VAL A 35 17.71 -23.34 44.01
CA VAL A 35 17.48 -24.49 43.12
C VAL A 35 16.02 -24.95 43.21
N LEU A 36 15.45 -24.97 44.41
CA LEU A 36 14.03 -25.30 44.62
C LEU A 36 13.12 -24.27 43.95
N LEU A 37 13.43 -22.97 44.07
CA LEU A 37 12.66 -21.91 43.42
C LEU A 37 12.72 -22.02 41.89
N MET A 38 13.91 -22.30 41.33
CA MET A 38 14.08 -22.50 39.89
C MET A 38 13.37 -23.76 39.38
N ALA A 39 13.31 -24.82 40.19
CA ALA A 39 12.55 -26.04 39.88
C ALA A 39 11.03 -25.82 39.94
N MET A 40 10.54 -25.00 40.87
CA MET A 40 9.13 -24.63 40.95
C MET A 40 8.72 -23.74 39.77
N LEU A 41 9.58 -22.78 39.39
CA LEU A 41 9.34 -21.93 38.22
C LEU A 41 9.34 -22.72 36.91
N SER A 42 10.24 -23.70 36.76
CA SER A 42 10.24 -24.56 35.57
C SER A 42 8.99 -25.45 35.51
N LEU A 43 8.51 -25.97 36.64
CA LEU A 43 7.26 -26.73 36.70
C LEU A 43 6.06 -25.86 36.32
N VAL A 44 5.98 -24.62 36.81
CA VAL A 44 4.91 -23.67 36.46
C VAL A 44 4.94 -23.32 34.96
N MET A 45 6.13 -23.14 34.38
CA MET A 45 6.29 -22.90 32.94
C MET A 45 5.84 -24.11 32.11
N ILE A 46 6.18 -25.33 32.52
CA ILE A 46 5.77 -26.56 31.83
C ILE A 46 4.25 -26.76 31.92
N VAL A 47 3.66 -26.52 33.10
CA VAL A 47 2.20 -26.57 33.29
C VAL A 47 1.51 -25.48 32.48
N GLY A 48 2.08 -24.27 32.41
CA GLY A 48 1.57 -23.18 31.58
C GLY A 48 1.58 -23.50 30.08
N ILE A 49 2.68 -24.09 29.58
CA ILE A 49 2.77 -24.56 28.20
C ILE A 49 1.79 -25.71 27.94
N TYR A 50 1.62 -26.63 28.89
CA TYR A 50 0.68 -27.74 28.78
C TYR A 50 -0.77 -27.27 28.75
N ILE A 51 -1.16 -26.34 29.64
CA ILE A 51 -2.50 -25.70 29.64
C ILE A 51 -2.71 -24.92 28.35
N PHE A 52 -1.72 -24.15 27.88
CA PHE A 52 -1.80 -23.43 26.61
C PHE A 52 -1.94 -24.39 25.42
N SER A 53 -1.26 -25.53 25.43
CA SER A 53 -1.39 -26.57 24.40
C SER A 53 -2.76 -27.25 24.43
N LEU A 54 -3.36 -27.41 25.62
CA LEU A 54 -4.72 -27.92 25.79
C LEU A 54 -5.76 -26.89 25.32
N CYS A 55 -5.53 -25.60 25.57
CA CYS A 55 -6.35 -24.51 25.02
C CYS A 55 -6.28 -24.47 23.48
N LEU A 56 -5.11 -24.69 22.88
CA LEU A 56 -4.95 -24.78 21.43
C LEU A 56 -5.62 -26.04 20.85
N LYS A 57 -5.56 -27.18 21.56
CA LYS A 57 -6.27 -28.41 21.17
C LYS A 57 -7.79 -28.31 21.33
N GLN A 58 -8.29 -27.54 22.29
CA GLN A 58 -9.73 -27.25 22.47
C GLN A 58 -10.22 -26.10 21.56
N GLY A 59 -9.31 -25.38 20.90
CA GLY A 59 -9.62 -24.42 19.83
C GLY A 59 -10.15 -25.04 18.52
N GLY A 60 -10.35 -26.37 18.50
CA GLY A 60 -11.08 -27.08 17.45
C GLY A 60 -12.60 -27.11 17.62
N ILE A 61 -13.17 -26.30 18.52
CA ILE A 61 -14.62 -26.05 18.58
C ILE A 61 -14.88 -24.67 18.00
N VAL A 62 -15.60 -24.68 16.87
CA VAL A 62 -16.29 -23.55 16.27
C VAL A 62 -17.16 -22.89 17.35
N ALA A 63 -16.58 -21.95 18.10
CA ALA A 63 -17.34 -20.91 18.75
C ALA A 63 -17.65 -19.91 17.65
N THR A 64 -18.78 -20.09 16.97
CA THR A 64 -19.44 -18.97 16.33
C THR A 64 -19.60 -17.90 17.41
N PRO A 65 -18.91 -16.76 17.35
CA PRO A 65 -19.43 -15.64 18.08
C PRO A 65 -20.83 -15.44 17.49
N ASN A 66 -21.86 -15.40 18.33
CA ASN A 66 -23.09 -14.74 17.94
C ASN A 66 -22.75 -13.26 17.74
N GLN A 67 -22.01 -12.95 16.66
CA GLN A 67 -22.35 -11.80 15.86
C GLN A 67 -23.76 -12.11 15.42
N MET A 68 -24.72 -11.54 16.14
CA MET A 68 -25.94 -11.11 15.50
C MET A 68 -25.46 -10.27 14.32
N LYS A 69 -25.30 -10.93 13.18
CA LYS A 69 -25.16 -10.31 11.88
C LYS A 69 -26.52 -9.65 11.75
N VAL A 70 -26.63 -8.43 12.30
CA VAL A 70 -27.58 -7.47 11.82
C VAL A 70 -27.27 -7.47 10.34
N SER A 71 -28.07 -8.22 9.58
CA SER A 71 -28.18 -7.97 8.17
C SER A 71 -28.76 -6.57 8.18
N VAL A 72 -27.87 -5.58 8.16
CA VAL A 72 -28.21 -4.25 7.72
C VAL A 72 -28.78 -4.56 6.35
N THR A 73 -30.10 -4.58 6.24
CA THR A 73 -30.83 -4.67 4.99
C THR A 73 -30.10 -3.67 4.11
N LYS A 74 -29.32 -4.15 3.12
CA LYS A 74 -28.42 -3.29 2.33
C LYS A 74 -29.27 -2.13 1.90
N ARG A 75 -29.09 -0.95 2.52
CA ARG A 75 -29.86 0.22 2.12
C ARG A 75 -29.42 0.43 0.68
N PRO A 76 -30.33 0.31 -0.30
CA PRO A 76 -29.94 0.56 -1.67
C PRO A 76 -29.36 1.98 -1.68
N CYS A 77 -28.11 2.10 -2.14
CA CYS A 77 -27.46 3.40 -2.18
C CYS A 77 -28.34 4.31 -3.03
N HIS A 78 -28.92 5.33 -2.41
CA HIS A 78 -29.81 6.21 -3.11
C HIS A 78 -29.00 6.98 -4.17
N HIS A 79 -29.59 7.12 -5.35
CA HIS A 79 -29.08 7.96 -6.44
C HIS A 79 -29.84 9.29 -6.47
N PRO A 80 -29.76 10.17 -5.45
CA PRO A 80 -30.42 11.46 -5.59
C PRO A 80 -29.58 12.27 -6.58
N THR A 81 -30.15 12.55 -7.75
CA THR A 81 -29.74 13.64 -8.67
C THR A 81 -28.64 13.38 -9.71
N ALA A 82 -28.22 12.13 -9.99
CA ALA A 82 -27.31 11.89 -11.12
C ALA A 82 -28.06 11.95 -12.47
N ALA A 83 -27.56 12.73 -13.43
CA ALA A 83 -28.11 12.77 -14.78
C ALA A 83 -28.01 11.37 -15.43
N ALA A 84 -28.96 11.02 -16.31
CA ALA A 84 -29.00 9.71 -16.96
C ALA A 84 -27.69 9.33 -17.68
N SER A 85 -27.00 10.34 -18.23
CA SER A 85 -25.69 10.18 -18.90
C SER A 85 -24.54 9.83 -17.94
N GLU A 86 -24.68 10.09 -16.64
CA GLU A 86 -23.64 9.82 -15.65
C GLU A 86 -23.76 8.46 -14.97
N ILE A 87 -24.96 7.85 -15.01
CA ILE A 87 -25.26 6.56 -14.39
C ILE A 87 -24.26 5.47 -14.80
N PRO A 88 -23.85 5.33 -16.08
CA PRO A 88 -22.91 4.27 -16.48
C PRO A 88 -21.53 4.37 -15.82
N TYR A 89 -21.17 5.56 -15.32
CA TYR A 89 -19.86 5.86 -14.72
C TYR A 89 -19.90 5.87 -13.19
N ILE A 90 -21.01 5.50 -12.57
CA ILE A 90 -21.19 5.48 -11.11
C ILE A 90 -21.19 4.02 -10.66
N HIS A 91 -20.19 3.65 -9.85
CA HIS A 91 -20.04 2.28 -9.38
C HIS A 91 -20.01 2.20 -7.86
N TYR A 92 -20.53 1.10 -7.32
CA TYR A 92 -20.47 0.77 -5.90
C TYR A 92 -19.82 -0.62 -5.75
N PRO A 93 -18.49 -0.71 -5.98
CA PRO A 93 -17.79 -1.98 -5.87
C PRO A 93 -17.88 -2.54 -4.45
N GLU A 94 -18.04 -3.86 -4.36
CA GLU A 94 -18.04 -4.64 -3.13
C GLU A 94 -16.79 -5.52 -3.12
N PRO A 95 -15.66 -5.05 -2.55
CA PRO A 95 -14.44 -5.84 -2.48
C PRO A 95 -14.66 -7.10 -1.64
N THR A 96 -13.99 -8.18 -2.01
CA THR A 96 -14.06 -9.47 -1.31
C THR A 96 -13.13 -9.53 -0.10
N THR A 97 -12.14 -8.65 -0.07
CA THR A 97 -11.04 -8.68 0.90
C THR A 97 -11.29 -7.80 2.13
N TYR A 98 -12.22 -6.85 2.09
CA TYR A 98 -12.57 -5.97 3.20
C TYR A 98 -13.97 -5.35 3.03
N SER A 99 -14.53 -4.76 4.09
CA SER A 99 -15.77 -3.97 4.02
C SER A 99 -15.45 -2.50 3.76
N ARG A 100 -16.25 -1.83 2.92
CA ARG A 100 -16.14 -0.38 2.72
C ARG A 100 -16.81 0.44 3.83
N GLU A 101 -17.42 -0.23 4.81
CA GLU A 101 -18.07 0.34 6.00
C GLU A 101 -18.96 1.54 5.68
N GLU A 102 -18.72 2.70 6.32
CA GLU A 102 -19.48 3.93 6.11
C GLU A 102 -19.46 4.43 4.65
N CYS A 103 -18.45 4.01 3.88
CA CYS A 103 -18.24 4.41 2.50
C CYS A 103 -18.77 3.40 1.47
N ALA A 104 -19.53 2.38 1.88
CA ALA A 104 -20.20 1.45 0.96
C ALA A 104 -21.05 2.17 -0.10
N CYS A 105 -21.72 3.26 0.27
CA CYS A 105 -22.52 4.09 -0.64
C CYS A 105 -21.78 5.32 -1.20
N THR A 106 -20.44 5.33 -1.14
CA THR A 106 -19.65 6.32 -1.85
C THR A 106 -19.42 5.84 -3.29
N PRO A 107 -19.86 6.60 -4.31
CA PRO A 107 -19.68 6.21 -5.70
C PRO A 107 -18.19 6.24 -6.08
N VAL A 108 -17.79 5.27 -6.90
CA VAL A 108 -16.42 5.11 -7.39
C VAL A 108 -16.39 5.35 -8.88
N ARG A 109 -15.56 6.29 -9.34
CA ARG A 109 -15.28 6.50 -10.76
C ARG A 109 -14.10 5.63 -11.20
N LEU A 110 -14.27 4.91 -12.30
CA LEU A 110 -13.20 4.11 -12.87
C LEU A 110 -12.45 4.92 -13.93
N PHE A 111 -11.12 4.86 -13.94
CA PHE A 111 -10.33 5.53 -14.96
C PHE A 111 -9.13 4.71 -15.44
N ALA A 112 -8.60 5.10 -16.60
CA ALA A 112 -7.34 4.60 -17.13
C ALA A 112 -6.54 5.75 -17.77
N ILE A 113 -5.28 5.93 -17.35
CA ILE A 113 -4.37 6.90 -17.94
C ILE A 113 -3.63 6.22 -19.09
N LEU A 114 -4.04 6.52 -20.32
CA LEU A 114 -3.46 5.97 -21.54
C LEU A 114 -2.33 6.87 -22.02
N SER A 115 -1.12 6.30 -22.11
CA SER A 115 0.10 7.09 -22.31
C SER A 115 1.16 6.32 -23.10
N MET A 116 2.21 7.02 -23.50
CA MET A 116 3.48 6.41 -23.94
C MET A 116 4.58 6.67 -22.90
N GLN A 117 5.71 5.95 -23.00
CA GLN A 117 6.87 6.20 -22.14
C GLN A 117 7.36 7.66 -22.24
N ARG A 118 7.82 8.20 -21.10
CA ARG A 118 8.36 9.56 -20.96
C ARG A 118 7.39 10.69 -21.38
N SER A 119 6.08 10.45 -21.23
CA SER A 119 5.04 11.46 -21.50
C SER A 119 4.65 12.30 -20.28
N GLY A 120 5.34 12.13 -19.14
CA GLY A 120 5.00 12.80 -17.88
C GLY A 120 3.93 12.09 -17.05
N SER A 121 3.49 10.91 -17.47
CA SER A 121 2.42 10.14 -16.81
C SER A 121 2.75 9.65 -15.40
N GLY A 122 4.03 9.42 -15.08
CA GLY A 122 4.44 9.14 -13.70
C GLY A 122 4.23 10.33 -12.75
N TRP A 123 4.58 11.55 -13.18
CA TRP A 123 4.35 12.76 -12.37
C TRP A 123 2.85 13.02 -12.17
N PHE A 124 2.08 12.88 -13.25
CA PHE A 124 0.64 13.07 -13.23
C PHE A 124 -0.06 12.06 -12.32
N GLU A 125 0.34 10.79 -12.39
CA GLU A 125 -0.13 9.75 -11.47
C GLU A 125 0.19 10.08 -10.01
N THR A 126 1.43 10.50 -9.70
CA THR A 126 1.80 10.88 -8.33
C THR A 126 0.94 12.04 -7.82
N LEU A 127 0.64 13.03 -8.68
CA LEU A 127 -0.27 14.10 -8.32
C LEU A 127 -1.66 13.58 -7.97
N LEU A 128 -2.25 12.74 -8.83
CA LEU A 128 -3.56 12.14 -8.56
C LEU A 128 -3.56 11.36 -7.25
N ASN A 129 -2.52 10.57 -7.00
CA ASN A 129 -2.38 9.80 -5.77
C ASN A 129 -2.15 10.66 -4.51
N SER A 130 -1.86 11.96 -4.63
CA SER A 130 -1.90 12.86 -3.47
C SER A 130 -3.32 13.19 -3.00
N HIS A 131 -4.34 12.99 -3.83
CA HIS A 131 -5.74 13.19 -3.46
C HIS A 131 -6.25 12.04 -2.57
N ILE A 132 -6.75 12.33 -1.36
CA ILE A 132 -7.09 11.32 -0.34
C ILE A 132 -8.07 10.22 -0.81
N ASN A 133 -8.98 10.50 -1.74
CA ASN A 133 -9.94 9.51 -2.27
C ASN A 133 -9.59 8.92 -3.67
N VAL A 134 -8.37 9.14 -4.18
CA VAL A 134 -7.95 8.62 -5.51
C VAL A 134 -6.88 7.56 -5.36
N SER A 135 -7.05 6.44 -6.07
CA SER A 135 -6.08 5.36 -6.17
C SER A 135 -5.74 5.05 -7.63
N SER A 136 -4.54 5.45 -8.08
CA SER A 136 -3.93 5.04 -9.34
C SER A 136 -2.85 3.99 -9.07
N ASN A 137 -3.03 2.80 -9.65
CA ASN A 137 -2.26 1.59 -9.29
C ASN A 137 -1.04 1.32 -10.19
N GLY A 138 -0.47 2.34 -10.84
CA GLY A 138 0.73 2.20 -11.65
C GLY A 138 0.53 1.43 -12.95
N GLU A 139 1.63 0.94 -13.50
CA GLU A 139 1.69 0.16 -14.74
C GLU A 139 1.48 -1.33 -14.47
N ILE A 140 0.27 -1.72 -14.07
CA ILE A 140 -0.01 -3.11 -13.70
C ILE A 140 0.23 -4.09 -14.88
N PHE A 141 0.11 -3.61 -16.13
CA PHE A 141 0.34 -4.38 -17.35
C PHE A 141 1.77 -4.32 -17.90
N SER A 142 2.70 -3.69 -17.18
CA SER A 142 4.13 -3.86 -17.45
C SER A 142 4.56 -5.34 -17.34
N VAL A 143 3.90 -6.09 -16.45
CA VAL A 143 4.07 -7.53 -16.24
C VAL A 143 3.48 -8.31 -17.41
N LYS A 144 4.33 -9.04 -18.15
CA LYS A 144 3.95 -9.77 -19.38
C LYS A 144 2.81 -10.77 -19.17
N VAL A 145 2.83 -11.53 -18.07
CA VAL A 145 1.82 -12.56 -17.78
C VAL A 145 0.40 -11.98 -17.73
N ARG A 146 0.24 -10.76 -17.21
CA ARG A 146 -1.08 -10.11 -17.07
C ARG A 146 -1.69 -9.64 -18.40
N ARG A 147 -0.90 -9.64 -19.48
CA ARG A 147 -1.30 -9.24 -20.83
C ARG A 147 -1.04 -10.32 -21.87
N SER A 148 -1.08 -11.59 -21.45
CA SER A 148 -0.92 -12.75 -22.33
C SER A 148 -2.07 -12.92 -23.31
N ASN A 149 -3.30 -12.58 -22.89
CA ASN A 149 -4.51 -12.60 -23.70
C ASN A 149 -5.58 -11.68 -23.09
N ILE A 150 -6.67 -11.46 -23.84
CA ILE A 150 -7.77 -10.60 -23.42
C ILE A 150 -8.43 -11.06 -22.12
N SER A 151 -8.64 -12.36 -21.91
CA SER A 151 -9.27 -12.88 -20.67
C SER A 151 -8.43 -12.58 -19.42
N THR A 152 -7.11 -12.60 -19.55
CA THR A 152 -6.20 -12.27 -18.45
C THR A 152 -6.21 -10.77 -18.18
N ILE A 153 -6.30 -9.96 -19.24
CA ILE A 153 -6.42 -8.52 -19.13
C ILE A 153 -7.72 -8.14 -18.41
N THR A 154 -8.87 -8.66 -18.86
CA THR A 154 -10.18 -8.33 -18.29
C THR A 154 -10.28 -8.79 -16.84
N SER A 155 -9.84 -10.00 -16.52
CA SER A 155 -9.82 -10.49 -15.12
C SER A 155 -8.90 -9.65 -14.22
N THR A 156 -7.80 -9.12 -14.76
CA THR A 156 -6.94 -8.18 -14.03
C THR A 156 -7.63 -6.84 -13.79
N LEU A 157 -8.33 -6.30 -14.80
CA LEU A 157 -9.12 -5.08 -14.69
C LEU A 157 -10.29 -5.25 -13.71
N ASP A 158 -10.96 -6.40 -13.70
CA ASP A 158 -12.05 -6.69 -12.77
C ASP A 158 -11.55 -6.68 -11.33
N LYS A 159 -10.41 -7.31 -11.05
CA LYS A 159 -9.76 -7.23 -9.71
C LYS A 159 -9.46 -5.78 -9.31
N LEU A 160 -8.93 -4.98 -10.22
CA LEU A 160 -8.65 -3.57 -9.97
C LEU A 160 -9.91 -2.77 -9.67
N TYR A 161 -10.90 -2.85 -10.55
CA TYR A 161 -12.10 -2.01 -10.50
C TYR A 161 -13.12 -2.46 -9.46
N ASN A 162 -13.03 -3.70 -8.98
CA ASN A 162 -13.77 -4.17 -7.80
C ASN A 162 -13.04 -3.86 -6.48
N LEU A 163 -11.95 -3.08 -6.51
CA LEU A 163 -11.14 -2.70 -5.35
C LEU A 163 -10.45 -3.88 -4.63
N ASP A 164 -10.25 -5.01 -5.31
CA ASP A 164 -9.52 -6.19 -4.80
C ASP A 164 -8.03 -6.18 -5.23
N TRP A 165 -7.52 -5.04 -5.68
CA TRP A 165 -6.13 -4.87 -6.07
C TRP A 165 -5.28 -4.29 -4.95
N TYR A 166 -4.33 -5.09 -4.46
CA TYR A 166 -3.39 -4.66 -3.43
C TYR A 166 -2.19 -3.92 -4.04
N SER A 167 -2.00 -2.67 -3.61
CA SER A 167 -0.81 -1.88 -3.92
C SER A 167 -0.56 -0.85 -2.82
N SER A 168 0.63 -0.24 -2.80
CA SER A 168 0.91 0.88 -1.89
C SER A 168 0.08 2.15 -2.20
N ALA A 169 -0.53 2.21 -3.39
CA ALA A 169 -1.45 3.28 -3.78
C ALA A 169 -2.91 2.95 -3.48
N ALA A 170 -3.23 1.72 -3.05
CA ALA A 170 -4.57 1.35 -2.65
C ALA A 170 -5.00 2.20 -1.46
N LYS A 171 -6.18 2.82 -1.59
CA LYS A 171 -6.80 3.59 -0.52
C LYS A 171 -8.04 2.84 -0.10
N ASN A 172 -8.13 2.56 1.19
CA ASN A 172 -9.17 1.70 1.73
C ASN A 172 -10.51 2.46 1.76
N GLU A 173 -11.55 1.77 2.21
CA GLU A 173 -12.91 2.22 2.61
C GLU A 173 -13.55 3.30 1.70
N CYS A 174 -13.03 4.53 1.70
CA CYS A 174 -13.59 5.72 1.05
C CYS A 174 -12.95 6.12 -0.29
N THR A 175 -12.42 5.18 -1.07
CA THR A 175 -12.00 5.47 -2.46
C THR A 175 -13.19 5.99 -3.27
N ALA A 176 -13.00 7.10 -3.98
CA ALA A 176 -13.97 7.74 -4.87
C ALA A 176 -13.56 7.68 -6.34
N ALA A 177 -12.28 7.44 -6.64
CA ALA A 177 -11.83 7.09 -7.97
C ALA A 177 -10.70 6.07 -7.94
N VAL A 178 -10.79 5.05 -8.79
CA VAL A 178 -9.78 4.00 -8.92
C VAL A 178 -9.39 3.81 -10.38
N GLY A 179 -8.10 3.62 -10.61
CA GLY A 179 -7.58 3.45 -11.95
C GLY A 179 -6.17 2.93 -12.00
N LEU A 180 -5.62 2.99 -13.20
CA LEU A 180 -4.28 2.55 -13.54
C LEU A 180 -3.65 3.49 -14.56
N LYS A 181 -2.34 3.38 -14.68
CA LYS A 181 -1.57 3.92 -15.80
C LYS A 181 -1.28 2.79 -16.78
N TRP A 182 -1.63 2.97 -18.05
CA TRP A 182 -1.46 1.94 -19.07
C TRP A 182 -0.69 2.51 -20.26
N MET A 183 0.48 1.94 -20.53
CA MET A 183 1.23 2.31 -21.71
C MET A 183 0.67 1.63 -22.96
N LEU A 184 0.58 2.34 -24.08
CA LEU A 184 0.00 1.79 -25.32
C LEU A 184 0.71 0.51 -25.80
N ASN A 185 2.02 0.39 -25.58
CA ASN A 185 2.81 -0.80 -25.91
C ASN A 185 2.70 -1.96 -24.89
N GLN A 186 1.83 -1.83 -23.88
CA GLN A 186 1.60 -2.86 -22.85
C GLN A 186 0.36 -3.71 -23.15
N GLY A 187 0.21 -4.16 -24.40
CA GLY A 187 -0.89 -5.04 -24.83
C GLY A 187 -2.20 -4.33 -25.14
N LEU A 188 -2.34 -3.04 -24.80
CA LEU A 188 -3.55 -2.26 -25.06
C LEU A 188 -3.86 -2.20 -26.56
N MET A 189 -2.87 -1.87 -27.40
CA MET A 189 -3.11 -1.76 -28.85
C MET A 189 -3.41 -3.11 -29.52
N LEU A 190 -2.98 -4.23 -28.93
CA LEU A 190 -3.22 -5.56 -29.47
C LEU A 190 -4.68 -6.02 -29.29
N HIS A 191 -5.34 -5.57 -28.23
CA HIS A 191 -6.72 -5.93 -27.88
C HIS A 191 -7.63 -4.71 -27.77
N HIS A 192 -7.40 -3.71 -28.62
CA HIS A 192 -8.03 -2.39 -28.47
C HIS A 192 -9.56 -2.45 -28.61
N ASN A 193 -10.09 -3.31 -29.47
CA ASN A 193 -11.54 -3.43 -29.67
C ASN A 193 -12.22 -3.96 -28.41
N GLU A 194 -11.68 -5.05 -27.85
CA GLU A 194 -12.21 -5.69 -26.65
C GLU A 194 -12.02 -4.82 -25.41
N ILE A 195 -10.93 -4.04 -25.34
CA ILE A 195 -10.68 -3.09 -24.25
C ILE A 195 -11.66 -1.91 -24.34
N VAL A 196 -11.93 -1.38 -25.53
CA VAL A 196 -12.93 -0.31 -25.72
C VAL A 196 -14.32 -0.82 -25.34
N GLU A 197 -14.68 -2.04 -25.74
CA GLU A 197 -15.93 -2.67 -25.32
C GLU A 197 -16.01 -2.81 -23.79
N TYR A 198 -14.94 -3.30 -23.15
CA TYR A 198 -14.85 -3.38 -21.70
C TYR A 198 -15.03 -2.00 -21.04
N PHE A 199 -14.35 -0.97 -21.55
CA PHE A 199 -14.40 0.39 -21.00
C PHE A 199 -15.81 0.97 -21.10
N ASN A 200 -16.47 0.82 -22.25
CA ASN A 200 -17.83 1.29 -22.45
C ASN A 200 -18.82 0.54 -21.53
N ARG A 201 -18.70 -0.78 -21.45
CA ARG A 201 -19.56 -1.63 -20.61
C ARG A 201 -19.39 -1.33 -19.12
N ARG A 202 -18.15 -1.05 -18.68
CA ARG A 202 -17.81 -0.83 -17.27
C ARG A 202 -17.75 0.64 -16.88
N GLY A 203 -18.04 1.60 -17.78
CA GLY A 203 -18.00 3.02 -17.45
C GLY A 203 -16.59 3.53 -17.11
N VAL A 204 -15.56 3.03 -17.78
CA VAL A 204 -14.17 3.45 -17.53
C VAL A 204 -13.87 4.74 -18.29
N SER A 205 -13.45 5.76 -17.56
CA SER A 205 -13.03 7.05 -18.12
C SER A 205 -11.58 6.99 -18.63
N ALA A 206 -11.37 7.15 -19.93
CA ALA A 206 -10.04 7.16 -20.53
C ALA A 206 -9.41 8.57 -20.51
N ILE A 207 -8.21 8.68 -19.94
CA ILE A 207 -7.42 9.92 -19.89
C ILE A 207 -6.20 9.75 -20.79
N PHE A 208 -6.17 10.45 -21.91
CA PHE A 208 -5.04 10.44 -22.82
C PHE A 208 -3.97 11.45 -22.41
N LEU A 209 -2.78 10.97 -22.07
CA LEU A 209 -1.66 11.82 -21.66
C LEU A 209 -0.46 11.61 -22.58
N PHE A 210 -0.31 12.53 -23.53
CA PHE A 210 0.79 12.51 -24.49
C PHE A 210 1.63 13.79 -24.43
N ARG A 211 2.94 13.62 -24.62
CA ARG A 211 3.88 14.73 -24.78
C ARG A 211 3.88 15.21 -26.22
N ARG A 212 3.60 16.50 -26.42
CA ARG A 212 3.52 17.14 -27.76
C ARG A 212 4.88 17.21 -28.45
N ASN A 213 5.95 17.57 -27.74
CA ASN A 213 7.29 17.61 -28.32
C ASN A 213 7.92 16.20 -28.34
N LEU A 214 7.91 15.58 -29.52
CA LEU A 214 8.41 14.22 -29.74
C LEU A 214 9.94 14.13 -29.63
N LEU A 215 10.68 15.16 -30.05
CA LEU A 215 12.14 15.19 -29.93
C LEU A 215 12.56 15.15 -28.45
N ARG A 216 11.96 15.98 -27.60
CA ARG A 216 12.22 15.95 -26.15
C ARG A 216 11.79 14.64 -25.50
N ARG A 217 10.74 13.99 -26.02
CA ARG A 217 10.35 12.65 -25.58
C ARG A 217 11.46 11.65 -25.92
N LEU A 218 11.98 11.67 -27.15
CA LEU A 218 13.06 10.78 -27.59
C LEU A 218 14.33 10.99 -26.77
N VAL A 219 14.78 12.24 -26.59
CA VAL A 219 15.92 12.58 -25.73
C VAL A 219 15.72 12.04 -24.31
N SER A 220 14.52 12.19 -23.75
CA SER A 220 14.19 11.66 -22.42
C SER A 220 14.19 10.12 -22.36
N ILE A 221 13.82 9.44 -23.45
CA ILE A 221 13.90 7.96 -23.54
C ILE A 221 15.37 7.54 -23.54
N LEU A 222 16.19 8.15 -24.41
CA LEU A 222 17.61 7.83 -24.54
C LEU A 222 18.38 8.09 -23.24
N ALA A 223 18.15 9.24 -22.61
CA ALA A 223 18.76 9.57 -21.31
C ALA A 223 18.36 8.56 -20.23
N ASN A 224 17.10 8.12 -20.19
CA ASN A 224 16.65 7.13 -19.22
C ASN A 224 17.25 5.74 -19.47
N THR A 225 17.48 5.35 -20.73
CA THR A 225 18.19 4.11 -21.07
C THR A 225 19.63 4.18 -20.56
N HIS A 226 20.33 5.27 -20.86
CA HIS A 226 21.69 5.49 -20.37
C HIS A 226 21.78 5.46 -18.83
N ASP A 227 20.88 6.17 -18.13
CA ASP A 227 20.84 6.20 -16.66
C ASP A 227 20.55 4.83 -16.04
N ARG A 228 19.76 3.99 -16.71
CA ARG A 228 19.48 2.61 -16.28
C ARG A 228 20.74 1.75 -16.36
N ASP A 229 21.48 1.87 -17.46
CA ASP A 229 22.66 1.07 -17.73
C ASP A 229 23.86 1.53 -16.87
N ALA A 230 23.96 2.83 -16.60
CA ALA A 230 25.02 3.43 -15.78
C ALA A 230 24.86 3.21 -14.25
N LYS A 231 23.78 2.55 -13.80
CA LYS A 231 23.34 2.39 -12.39
C LYS A 231 23.17 3.72 -11.65
N GLN A 232 21.96 3.98 -11.19
CA GLN A 232 21.67 5.18 -10.38
C GLN A 232 22.47 5.17 -9.07
N LEU A 233 23.40 6.12 -8.92
CA LEU A 233 24.25 6.24 -7.73
C LEU A 233 23.48 6.52 -6.43
N ASN A 234 22.20 6.94 -6.47
CA ASN A 234 21.44 7.37 -5.28
C ASN A 234 19.94 7.00 -5.28
N GLY A 235 19.51 5.98 -6.05
CA GLY A 235 18.16 5.38 -5.96
C GLY A 235 16.93 6.29 -6.15
N THR A 236 17.10 7.59 -6.44
CA THR A 236 16.00 8.55 -6.53
C THR A 236 15.53 8.65 -7.98
N HIS A 237 14.32 8.15 -8.26
CA HIS A 237 13.70 8.22 -9.58
C HIS A 237 13.31 9.67 -9.92
N LYS A 238 13.85 10.19 -11.03
CA LYS A 238 13.66 11.56 -11.50
C LYS A 238 12.72 11.60 -12.71
N ALA A 239 11.72 12.47 -12.73
CA ALA A 239 10.75 12.55 -13.84
C ALA A 239 10.85 13.83 -14.68
N HIS A 240 10.46 13.70 -15.94
CA HIS A 240 10.34 14.85 -16.84
C HIS A 240 8.94 15.42 -16.73
N VAL A 241 8.83 16.49 -15.94
CA VAL A 241 7.55 17.14 -15.61
C VAL A 241 7.22 18.27 -16.60
N HIS A 242 5.96 18.37 -16.96
CA HIS A 242 5.36 19.53 -17.63
C HIS A 242 4.51 20.30 -16.61
N SER A 243 4.58 21.64 -16.58
CA SER A 243 3.70 22.43 -15.73
C SER A 243 2.37 22.74 -16.44
N LYS A 244 1.28 22.60 -15.69
CA LYS A 244 0.07 23.46 -15.69
C LYS A 244 -0.92 22.91 -14.66
N ASN A 245 -1.20 23.67 -13.59
CA ASN A 245 -2.17 23.31 -12.55
C ASN A 245 -3.61 23.28 -13.06
N GLU A 246 -3.92 24.05 -14.11
CA GLU A 246 -5.27 24.19 -14.67
C GLU A 246 -5.81 22.86 -15.22
N LYS A 247 -5.04 22.20 -16.09
CA LYS A 247 -5.40 20.89 -16.68
C LYS A 247 -5.58 19.78 -15.65
N LEU A 248 -4.96 19.92 -14.48
CA LEU A 248 -5.09 18.95 -13.41
C LEU A 248 -6.44 19.10 -12.69
N MET A 249 -6.92 20.33 -12.51
CA MET A 249 -8.25 20.58 -11.97
C MET A 249 -9.33 20.07 -12.92
N ASP A 250 -9.12 20.22 -14.24
CA ASP A 250 -10.03 19.66 -15.26
C ASP A 250 -10.16 18.13 -15.14
N VAL A 251 -9.08 17.43 -14.75
CA VAL A 251 -9.12 15.98 -14.55
C VAL A 251 -9.93 15.62 -13.30
N LEU A 252 -9.77 16.38 -12.21
CA LEU A 252 -10.61 16.18 -11.01
C LEU A 252 -12.09 16.42 -11.35
N ASP A 253 -12.40 17.45 -12.13
CA ASP A 253 -13.76 17.74 -12.59
C ASP A 253 -14.32 16.65 -13.52
N PHE A 254 -13.48 16.15 -14.42
CA PHE A 254 -13.80 15.04 -15.31
C PHE A 254 -14.12 13.76 -14.52
N LEU A 255 -13.37 13.50 -13.44
CA LEU A 255 -13.62 12.39 -12.52
C LEU A 255 -14.64 12.73 -11.42
N ARG A 256 -15.31 13.89 -11.48
CA ARG A 256 -16.31 14.32 -10.49
C ARG A 256 -15.80 14.30 -9.03
N LEU A 257 -14.53 14.64 -8.86
CA LEU A 257 -13.87 14.69 -7.57
C LEU A 257 -13.78 16.14 -7.06
N PRO A 258 -13.83 16.36 -5.74
CA PRO A 258 -13.58 17.68 -5.18
C PRO A 258 -12.21 18.22 -5.58
N LYS A 259 -12.16 19.47 -6.06
CA LYS A 259 -10.89 20.14 -6.34
C LYS A 259 -10.08 20.30 -5.06
N ARG A 260 -8.82 19.89 -5.11
CA ARG A 260 -7.88 20.01 -3.98
C ARG A 260 -6.50 20.33 -4.48
N LYS A 261 -5.67 20.92 -3.61
CA LYS A 261 -4.26 21.11 -3.90
C LYS A 261 -3.58 19.74 -3.96
N LEU A 262 -3.03 19.40 -5.12
CA LEU A 262 -2.27 18.19 -5.34
C LEU A 262 -0.77 18.48 -5.27
N SER A 263 0.01 17.49 -4.86
CA SER A 263 1.46 17.61 -4.72
C SER A 263 2.17 16.38 -5.30
N SER A 264 3.40 16.58 -5.78
CA SER A 264 4.24 15.52 -6.32
C SER A 264 5.69 15.81 -6.01
N GLN A 265 6.43 14.77 -5.60
CA GLN A 265 7.87 14.86 -5.33
C GLN A 265 8.71 14.84 -6.61
N HIS A 266 8.09 14.60 -7.75
CA HIS A 266 8.76 14.56 -9.04
C HIS A 266 9.17 15.97 -9.49
N VAL A 267 10.46 16.16 -9.79
CA VAL A 267 11.06 17.42 -10.23
C VAL A 267 11.54 17.33 -11.67
N LYS A 268 11.36 18.38 -12.47
CA LYS A 268 11.84 18.45 -13.85
C LYS A 268 13.38 18.48 -13.90
N ILE A 269 13.99 17.53 -14.61
CA ILE A 269 15.45 17.38 -14.65
C ILE A 269 16.15 17.87 -15.92
N HIS A 270 15.43 18.01 -17.03
CA HIS A 270 16.00 18.58 -18.26
C HIS A 270 15.52 20.02 -18.42
N THR A 271 16.20 20.92 -17.70
CA THR A 271 15.96 22.37 -17.75
C THR A 271 16.82 23.08 -18.79
N ARG A 272 17.92 22.46 -19.23
CA ARG A 272 18.82 23.02 -20.26
C ARG A 272 18.14 23.09 -21.65
N PRO A 273 18.62 23.97 -22.56
CA PRO A 273 18.24 23.91 -23.97
C PRO A 273 18.54 22.56 -24.60
N LEU A 274 17.78 22.17 -25.63
CA LEU A 274 17.99 20.89 -26.35
C LEU A 274 19.38 20.79 -26.97
N ALA A 275 19.89 21.90 -27.51
CA ALA A 275 21.25 21.99 -28.06
C ALA A 275 22.37 21.61 -27.10
N ARG A 276 22.12 21.67 -25.79
CA ARG A 276 23.10 21.25 -24.75
C ARG A 276 22.88 19.84 -24.23
N GLN A 277 21.92 19.11 -24.79
CA GLN A 277 21.54 17.74 -24.38
C GLN A 277 21.74 16.72 -25.49
N VAL A 278 21.92 17.18 -26.73
CA VAL A 278 22.06 16.33 -27.92
C VAL A 278 23.43 16.62 -28.51
N GLU A 279 24.28 15.60 -28.58
CA GLU A 279 25.66 15.73 -29.06
C GLU A 279 25.71 16.15 -30.54
N ASN A 280 24.92 15.48 -31.39
CA ASN A 280 24.78 15.79 -32.81
C ASN A 280 23.67 16.83 -33.08
N TRP A 281 23.60 17.89 -32.27
CA TRP A 281 22.50 18.85 -32.33
C TRP A 281 22.32 19.50 -33.71
N ASP A 282 23.42 19.84 -34.38
CA ASP A 282 23.35 20.54 -35.67
C ASP A 282 22.70 19.68 -36.76
N ASP A 283 23.01 18.38 -36.79
CA ASP A 283 22.36 17.42 -37.70
C ASP A 283 20.86 17.32 -37.42
N VAL A 284 20.49 17.21 -36.14
CA VAL A 284 19.08 17.13 -35.71
C VAL A 284 18.34 18.42 -36.04
N TYR A 285 18.96 19.58 -35.83
CA TYR A 285 18.39 20.88 -36.15
C TYR A 285 18.16 21.02 -37.65
N ASN A 286 19.15 20.68 -38.46
CA ASN A 286 19.07 20.76 -39.93
C ASN A 286 18.03 19.78 -40.50
N ALA A 287 17.90 18.58 -39.93
CA ALA A 287 16.90 17.60 -40.35
C ALA A 287 15.45 18.02 -40.05
N LEU A 288 15.23 18.81 -38.99
CA LEU A 288 13.88 19.20 -38.54
C LEU A 288 13.46 20.59 -39.01
N LYS A 289 14.41 21.49 -39.28
CA LYS A 289 14.14 22.84 -39.76
C LYS A 289 13.40 22.82 -41.10
N GLY A 290 12.34 23.61 -41.23
CA GLY A 290 11.51 23.65 -42.44
C GLY A 290 10.56 22.46 -42.60
N THR A 291 10.52 21.53 -41.64
CA THR A 291 9.56 20.40 -41.63
C THR A 291 8.39 20.68 -40.69
N GLU A 292 7.33 19.87 -40.75
CA GLU A 292 6.22 19.92 -39.78
C GLU A 292 6.66 19.67 -38.32
N PHE A 293 7.85 19.08 -38.14
CA PHE A 293 8.44 18.78 -36.84
C PHE A 293 9.33 19.91 -36.32
N GLU A 294 9.51 21.02 -37.04
CA GLU A 294 10.32 22.17 -36.60
C GLU A 294 9.89 22.66 -35.21
N ARG A 295 8.57 22.61 -34.91
CA ARG A 295 8.02 22.94 -33.59
C ARG A 295 8.66 22.16 -32.44
N CYS A 296 9.21 20.96 -32.70
CA CYS A 296 9.89 20.14 -31.70
C CYS A 296 11.27 20.68 -31.31
N LEU A 297 11.85 21.60 -32.09
CA LEU A 297 13.09 22.30 -31.74
C LEU A 297 12.85 23.32 -30.61
N ARG A 298 11.62 23.79 -30.43
CA ARG A 298 11.25 24.80 -29.42
C ARG A 298 10.88 24.15 -28.08
N ALA A 299 10.87 24.95 -27.01
CA ALA A 299 10.37 24.50 -25.71
C ALA A 299 8.86 24.18 -25.79
N ASP A 300 8.41 23.18 -25.02
CA ASP A 300 6.99 22.80 -24.93
C ASP A 300 6.07 23.96 -24.49
N TYR A 301 6.65 25.01 -23.89
CA TYR A 301 6.01 26.26 -23.52
C TYR A 301 7.04 27.39 -23.70
N GLN A 302 6.77 28.34 -24.60
CA GLN A 302 7.21 29.72 -24.36
C GLN A 302 6.29 30.24 -23.25
N VAL A 303 6.89 30.76 -22.18
CA VAL A 303 6.16 31.55 -21.18
C VAL A 303 5.72 32.84 -21.85
#